data_AF-A0A182MWG4-F1
#
_entry.id   AF-A0A182MWG4-F1
#
_cell.length_a   1.000
_cell.length_b   1.000
_cell.length_c   1.000
_cell.angle_alpha   90.00
_cell.angle_beta   90.00
_cell.angle_gamma   90.00
#
_symmetry.space_group_name_H-M   'P 1'
#
loop_
_entity.id
_entity.type
_entity.pdbx_description
1 polymer ?
#
loop_
_entity_poly.entity_id
_entity_poly.type
_entity_poly.pdbx_seq_one_letter_code
_entity_poly.pdbx_strand_id
1 'polypeptide(L)'
;MMLHQANALRSFAVPRTELIGDSDRYVKAGSAVILRCVVRGALEPPSYIIWYHGTQQIFTESRRGWKTQLDRGAPDLDGDIHSTIGSLIIESTRKKDSGNYSCSPSNSPPITVSLHVINGRLSTATGSIK
;
A
#
# COMPACT_ATOMS: atom_id res chain seq x y z
N MET A 1 -10.49 -48.70 12.97
CA MET A 1 -10.78 -47.30 12.58
C MET A 1 -9.61 -46.44 13.06
N MET A 2 -8.52 -46.40 12.29
CA MET A 2 -7.30 -45.68 12.67
C MET A 2 -7.49 -44.19 12.34
N LEU A 3 -7.60 -43.36 13.39
CA LEU A 3 -7.54 -41.91 13.29
C LEU A 3 -6.13 -41.53 12.82
N HIS A 4 -5.99 -41.24 11.53
CA HIS A 4 -4.85 -40.46 11.06
C HIS A 4 -5.09 -39.02 11.53
N GLN A 5 -4.65 -38.74 12.76
CA GLN A 5 -4.39 -37.38 13.20
C GLN A 5 -3.34 -36.83 12.23
N ALA A 6 -3.79 -36.09 11.21
CA ALA A 6 -2.94 -35.18 10.47
C ALA A 6 -2.46 -34.14 11.47
N ASN A 7 -1.30 -34.38 12.06
CA ASN A 7 -0.59 -33.40 12.85
C ASN A 7 -0.09 -32.34 11.87
N ALA A 8 -1.00 -31.47 11.43
CA ALA A 8 -0.63 -30.21 10.82
C ALA A 8 0.06 -29.44 11.93
N LEU A 9 1.40 -29.49 11.93
CA LEU A 9 2.21 -28.47 12.58
C LEU A 9 1.69 -27.13 12.03
N ARG A 10 0.77 -26.51 12.77
CA ARG A 10 0.42 -25.10 12.60
C ARG A 10 1.71 -24.37 12.93
N SER A 11 2.56 -24.18 11.93
CA SER A 11 3.62 -23.19 12.03
C SER A 11 2.92 -21.90 12.44
N PHE A 12 3.42 -21.24 13.48
CA PHE A 12 2.96 -19.92 13.84
C PHE A 12 3.41 -18.99 12.71
N ALA A 13 2.63 -18.93 11.63
CA ALA A 13 2.86 -17.98 10.56
C ALA A 13 2.66 -16.60 11.18
N VAL A 14 3.75 -15.84 11.33
CA VAL A 14 3.70 -14.47 11.82
C VAL A 14 3.23 -13.61 10.64
N PRO A 15 2.10 -12.88 10.77
CA PRO A 15 1.62 -12.05 9.68
C PRO A 15 2.64 -10.97 9.31
N ARG A 16 2.83 -10.73 8.01
CA ARG A 16 3.75 -9.70 7.52
C ARG A 16 3.06 -8.79 6.53
N THR A 17 3.42 -7.51 6.58
CA THR A 17 2.98 -6.50 5.62
C THR A 17 4.08 -6.24 4.61
N GLU A 18 3.76 -6.35 3.34
CA GLU A 18 4.69 -6.15 2.24
C GLU A 18 4.13 -5.12 1.25
N LEU A 19 5.00 -4.32 0.63
CA LEU A 19 4.60 -3.38 -0.42
C LEU A 19 4.41 -4.12 -1.75
N ILE A 20 3.38 -3.74 -2.50
CA ILE A 20 3.25 -4.16 -3.90
C ILE A 20 3.87 -3.06 -4.77
N GLY A 21 5.11 -3.30 -5.21
CA GLY A 21 5.95 -2.37 -5.95
C GLY A 21 7.10 -1.80 -5.09
N ASP A 22 7.81 -0.83 -5.64
CA ASP A 22 9.04 -0.29 -5.03
C ASP A 22 8.78 0.51 -3.74
N SER A 23 9.76 0.50 -2.83
CA SER A 23 9.77 1.33 -1.61
C SER A 23 9.87 2.83 -1.91
N ASP A 24 10.42 3.18 -3.06
CA ASP A 24 10.63 4.56 -3.51
C ASP A 24 9.94 4.78 -4.85
N ARG A 25 8.84 5.51 -4.85
CA ARG A 25 7.94 5.65 -6.00
C ARG A 25 7.98 7.06 -6.57
N TYR A 26 8.27 7.17 -7.85
CA TYR A 26 8.34 8.45 -8.56
C TYR A 26 7.15 8.60 -9.52
N VAL A 27 6.41 9.69 -9.39
CA VAL A 27 5.21 9.96 -10.20
C VAL A 27 5.20 11.40 -10.70
N LYS A 28 4.49 11.67 -11.80
CA LYS A 28 4.38 13.03 -12.34
C LYS A 28 3.22 13.76 -11.67
N ALA A 29 3.39 15.04 -11.37
CA ALA A 29 2.28 15.88 -10.93
C ALA A 29 1.11 15.81 -11.93
N GLY A 30 -0.10 15.69 -11.41
CA GLY A 30 -1.34 15.50 -12.17
C GLY A 30 -1.69 14.04 -12.43
N SER A 31 -0.75 13.09 -12.30
CA SER A 31 -1.05 11.66 -12.52
C SER A 31 -1.77 11.04 -11.33
N ALA A 32 -2.57 10.02 -11.60
CA ALA A 32 -3.07 9.12 -10.58
C ALA A 32 -1.94 8.23 -10.03
N VAL A 33 -2.01 7.89 -8.74
CA VAL A 33 -1.15 6.88 -8.11
C VAL A 33 -1.99 5.97 -7.22
N ILE A 34 -1.64 4.69 -7.21
CA ILE A 34 -2.21 3.69 -6.31
C ILE A 34 -1.05 3.07 -5.55
N LEU A 35 -1.02 3.29 -4.23
CA LEU A 35 -0.08 2.64 -3.31
C LEU A 35 -0.78 1.42 -2.73
N ARG A 36 -0.09 0.29 -2.69
CA ARG A 36 -0.67 -0.98 -2.24
C ARG A 36 0.26 -1.69 -1.27
N CYS A 37 -0.32 -2.26 -0.23
CA CYS A 37 0.32 -3.20 0.67
C CYS A 37 -0.49 -4.51 0.69
N VAL A 38 0.17 -5.62 0.97
CA VAL A 38 -0.45 -6.92 1.18
C VAL A 38 -0.06 -7.47 2.54
N VAL A 39 -1.03 -8.01 3.27
CA VAL A 39 -0.82 -8.75 4.51
C VAL A 39 -0.81 -10.24 4.17
N ARG A 40 0.28 -10.93 4.46
CA ARG A 40 0.53 -12.35 4.17
C ARG A 40 0.73 -13.16 5.45
N GLY A 41 0.52 -14.47 5.37
CA GLY A 41 0.76 -15.40 6.49
C GLY A 41 -0.17 -15.17 7.68
N ALA A 42 -1.29 -14.48 7.49
CA ALA A 42 -2.27 -14.24 8.53
C ALA A 42 -3.27 -15.39 8.64
N LEU A 43 -3.42 -15.97 9.83
CA LEU A 43 -4.46 -16.97 10.10
C LEU A 43 -5.87 -16.37 9.95
N GLU A 44 -6.00 -15.10 10.32
CA GLU A 44 -7.22 -14.31 10.17
C GLU A 44 -6.89 -12.99 9.47
N PRO A 45 -7.76 -12.51 8.55
CA PRO A 45 -7.55 -11.24 7.87
C PRO A 45 -7.51 -10.08 8.88
N PRO A 46 -6.75 -9.00 8.62
CA PRO A 46 -6.78 -7.81 9.46
C PRO A 46 -8.20 -7.23 9.51
N SER A 47 -8.63 -6.83 10.72
CA SER A 47 -9.89 -6.12 10.92
C SER A 47 -9.93 -4.79 10.18
N TYR A 48 -8.79 -4.09 10.12
CA TYR A 48 -8.62 -2.83 9.39
C TYR A 48 -7.19 -2.68 8.85
N ILE A 49 -7.04 -1.80 7.86
CA ILE A 49 -5.76 -1.25 7.41
C ILE A 49 -5.89 0.27 7.40
N ILE A 50 -5.02 0.94 8.14
CA ILE A 50 -4.97 2.40 8.22
C ILE A 50 -3.79 2.90 7.38
N TRP A 51 -4.03 3.94 6.60
CA TRP A 51 -2.98 4.65 5.87
C TRP A 51 -2.59 5.94 6.59
N TYR A 52 -1.30 6.26 6.58
CA TYR A 52 -0.74 7.50 7.12
C TYR A 52 0.06 8.25 6.06
N HIS A 53 0.05 9.58 6.08
CA HIS A 53 1.00 10.45 5.38
C HIS A 53 1.85 11.17 6.43
N GLY A 54 3.12 10.77 6.57
CA GLY A 54 3.92 11.10 7.74
C GLY A 54 3.29 10.52 9.01
N THR A 55 2.93 11.38 9.96
CA THR A 55 2.24 11.00 11.20
C THR A 55 0.72 11.18 11.12
N GLN A 56 0.20 11.72 10.02
CA GLN A 56 -1.21 12.04 9.88
C GLN A 56 -1.98 10.86 9.29
N GLN A 57 -2.97 10.36 10.04
CA GLN A 57 -3.90 9.35 9.52
C GLN A 57 -4.71 9.91 8.35
N ILE A 58 -4.84 9.09 7.30
CA ILE A 58 -5.68 9.35 6.13
C ILE A 58 -7.04 8.70 6.38
N PHE A 59 -8.10 9.51 6.28
CA PHE A 59 -9.48 9.04 6.35
C PHE A 59 -10.09 8.98 4.96
N THR A 60 -10.96 8.00 4.72
CA THR A 60 -11.68 7.82 3.45
C THR A 60 -12.45 9.07 3.01
N GLU A 61 -12.94 9.87 3.97
CA GLU A 61 -13.72 11.09 3.73
C GLU A 61 -12.85 12.36 3.66
N SER A 62 -11.52 12.22 3.45
CA SER A 62 -10.64 13.39 3.44
C SER A 62 -11.02 14.37 2.32
N ARG A 63 -11.01 15.67 2.62
CA ARG A 63 -11.19 16.77 1.62
C ARG A 63 -10.15 16.76 0.49
N ARG A 64 -9.13 15.88 0.57
CA ARG A 64 -8.11 15.72 -0.48
C ARG A 64 -8.59 14.82 -1.63
N GLY A 65 -9.74 14.17 -1.51
CA GLY A 65 -10.26 13.24 -2.52
C GLY A 65 -9.50 11.91 -2.59
N TRP A 66 -8.71 11.60 -1.56
CA TRP A 66 -7.98 10.33 -1.46
C TRP A 66 -8.92 9.22 -1.02
N LYS A 67 -8.81 8.05 -1.65
CA LYS A 67 -9.67 6.90 -1.38
C LYS A 67 -8.84 5.74 -0.84
N THR A 68 -9.32 5.08 0.20
CA THR A 68 -8.71 3.83 0.70
C THR A 68 -9.61 2.65 0.37
N GLN A 69 -9.02 1.55 -0.08
CA GLN A 69 -9.73 0.31 -0.42
C GLN A 69 -9.09 -0.87 0.31
N LEU A 70 -9.92 -1.85 0.68
CA LEU A 70 -9.50 -3.07 1.37
C LEU A 70 -10.07 -4.28 0.62
N ASP A 71 -9.20 -5.04 -0.04
CA ASP A 71 -9.57 -6.24 -0.78
C ASP A 71 -9.19 -7.47 0.06
N ARG A 72 -10.20 -8.15 0.63
CA ARG A 72 -10.02 -9.35 1.47
C ARG A 72 -10.09 -10.62 0.62
N GLY A 73 -9.25 -11.60 0.93
CA GLY A 73 -9.24 -12.89 0.23
C GLY A 73 -8.67 -12.78 -1.19
N ALA A 74 -7.74 -11.86 -1.40
CA ALA A 74 -6.99 -11.81 -2.65
C ALA A 74 -6.17 -13.11 -2.74
N PRO A 75 -6.32 -13.93 -3.79
CA PRO A 75 -5.50 -15.11 -3.95
C PRO A 75 -4.06 -14.65 -4.08
N ASP A 76 -3.20 -15.15 -3.21
CA ASP A 76 -1.77 -14.94 -3.37
C ASP A 76 -1.25 -15.70 -4.60
N LEU A 77 -0.07 -15.32 -5.08
CA LEU A 77 0.64 -16.04 -6.16
C LEU A 77 0.90 -17.51 -5.81
N ASP A 78 0.99 -17.82 -4.51
CA ASP A 78 1.18 -19.16 -3.97
C ASP A 78 -0.14 -19.86 -3.57
N GLY A 79 -1.29 -19.24 -3.82
CA GLY A 79 -2.60 -19.82 -3.49
C GLY A 79 -3.06 -19.63 -2.04
N ASP A 80 -2.39 -18.76 -1.27
CA ASP A 80 -2.82 -18.41 0.09
C ASP A 80 -4.15 -17.62 0.07
N ILE A 81 -5.20 -18.26 0.58
CA ILE A 81 -6.60 -17.77 0.60
C ILE A 81 -6.81 -16.61 1.59
N HIS A 82 -5.83 -16.32 2.45
CA HIS A 82 -5.97 -15.38 3.56
C HIS A 82 -5.27 -14.03 3.36
N SER A 83 -4.77 -13.73 2.15
CA SER A 83 -4.12 -12.44 1.92
C SER A 83 -5.14 -11.29 1.87
N THR A 84 -4.72 -10.12 2.35
CA THR A 84 -5.55 -8.90 2.33
C THR A 84 -4.74 -7.75 1.76
N ILE A 85 -5.28 -7.08 0.75
CA ILE A 85 -4.62 -5.96 0.08
C ILE A 85 -5.25 -4.65 0.54
N GLY A 86 -4.43 -3.77 1.12
CA GLY A 86 -4.80 -2.39 1.39
C GLY A 86 -4.31 -1.48 0.27
N SER A 87 -5.17 -0.60 -0.23
CA SER A 87 -4.83 0.34 -1.30
C SER A 87 -5.15 1.78 -0.90
N LEU A 88 -4.25 2.71 -1.21
CA LEU A 88 -4.47 4.16 -1.16
C LEU A 88 -4.42 4.70 -2.59
N ILE A 89 -5.51 5.33 -3.01
CA ILE A 89 -5.71 5.87 -4.35
C ILE A 89 -5.70 7.40 -4.27
N ILE A 90 -4.80 8.02 -5.02
CA ILE A 90 -4.69 9.46 -5.19
C ILE A 90 -4.89 9.75 -6.67
N GLU A 91 -6.05 10.28 -7.05
CA GLU A 91 -6.46 10.43 -8.46
C GLU A 91 -5.65 11.49 -9.22
N SER A 92 -5.21 12.55 -8.53
CA SER A 92 -4.38 13.60 -9.12
C SER A 92 -3.35 14.10 -8.12
N THR A 93 -2.10 13.67 -8.30
CA THR A 93 -0.99 13.99 -7.39
C THR A 93 -0.49 15.43 -7.56
N ARG A 94 -0.19 16.10 -6.45
CA ARG A 94 0.45 17.41 -6.43
C ARG A 94 1.81 17.30 -5.76
N LYS A 95 2.69 18.27 -6.01
CA LYS A 95 4.03 18.27 -5.40
C LYS A 95 4.01 18.11 -3.87
N LYS A 96 3.04 18.74 -3.20
CA LYS A 96 2.82 18.66 -1.75
C LYS A 96 2.32 17.30 -1.24
N ASP A 97 1.85 16.44 -2.14
CA ASP A 97 1.45 15.07 -1.81
C ASP A 97 2.69 14.14 -1.77
N SER A 98 3.91 14.64 -2.03
CA SER A 98 5.13 13.87 -1.78
C SER A 98 5.32 13.59 -0.28
N GLY A 99 6.03 12.51 0.04
CA GLY A 99 6.38 12.15 1.42
C GLY A 99 6.22 10.66 1.69
N ASN A 100 6.29 10.31 2.97
CA ASN A 100 6.23 8.93 3.41
C ASN A 100 4.79 8.53 3.66
N TYR A 101 4.38 7.41 3.07
CA TYR A 101 3.06 6.82 3.25
C TYR A 101 3.20 5.48 3.94
N SER A 102 2.56 5.31 5.10
CA SER A 102 2.63 4.06 5.86
C SER A 102 1.30 3.32 5.79
N CYS A 103 1.35 2.03 5.41
CA CYS A 103 0.24 1.10 5.54
C CYS A 103 0.36 0.35 6.87
N SER A 104 -0.64 0.48 7.73
CA SER A 104 -0.67 -0.07 9.09
C SER A 104 -1.90 -0.97 9.29
N PRO A 105 -1.76 -2.29 9.08
CA PRO A 105 -2.80 -3.26 9.42
C PRO A 105 -2.90 -3.50 10.94
N SER A 106 -4.01 -4.09 11.37
CA SER A 106 -4.27 -4.36 12.80
C SER A 106 -3.55 -5.59 13.38
N ASN A 107 -3.02 -6.48 12.53
CA ASN A 107 -2.47 -7.77 12.92
C ASN A 107 -1.02 -8.00 12.45
N SER A 108 -0.36 -7.00 11.87
CA SER A 108 1.02 -7.07 11.38
C SER A 108 1.74 -5.73 11.50
N PRO A 109 3.08 -5.71 11.56
CA PRO A 109 3.84 -4.47 11.58
C PRO A 109 3.57 -3.60 10.34
N PRO A 110 3.61 -2.26 10.45
CA PRO A 110 3.40 -1.37 9.31
C PRO A 110 4.57 -1.38 8.34
N ILE A 111 4.31 -1.01 7.09
CA ILE A 111 5.34 -0.79 6.06
C ILE A 111 5.16 0.58 5.39
N THR A 112 6.26 1.22 5.00
CA THR A 112 6.28 2.61 4.51
C THR A 112 6.85 2.68 3.10
N VAL A 113 6.20 3.46 2.24
CA VAL A 113 6.65 3.81 0.88
C VAL A 113 6.93 5.31 0.80
N SER A 114 8.03 5.69 0.16
CA SER A 114 8.41 7.07 -0.14
C SER A 114 7.84 7.48 -1.49
N LEU A 115 6.90 8.43 -1.51
CA LEU A 115 6.33 8.96 -2.76
C LEU A 115 7.01 10.28 -3.14
N HIS A 116 7.55 10.32 -4.34
CA HIS A 116 8.20 11.48 -4.94
C HIS A 116 7.38 11.98 -6.14
N VAL A 117 6.64 13.07 -5.94
CA VAL A 117 5.92 13.73 -7.05
C VAL A 117 6.87 14.68 -7.76
N ILE A 118 7.10 14.49 -9.05
CA ILE A 118 7.97 15.30 -9.90
C ILE A 118 7.10 16.19 -10.78
N ASN A 119 7.42 17.49 -10.87
CA ASN A 119 6.76 18.35 -11.84
C ASN A 119 7.17 17.90 -13.25
N GLY A 120 6.20 17.74 -14.15
CA GLY A 120 6.51 17.67 -15.57
C GLY A 120 7.33 18.91 -15.92
N ARG A 121 8.49 18.72 -16.55
CA ARG A 121 9.35 19.82 -16.98
C ARG A 121 8.48 20.75 -17.82
N LEU A 122 8.38 22.03 -17.44
CA LEU A 122 8.09 23.06 -18.43
C LEU A 122 9.30 23.01 -19.36
N SER A 123 9.18 22.41 -20.54
CA SER A 123 10.17 22.56 -21.59
C SER A 123 10.07 23.98 -22.17
N THR A 124 10.25 25.00 -21.34
CA THR A 124 10.68 26.32 -21.80
C THR A 124 12.21 26.28 -21.83
N ALA A 125 12.73 25.54 -22.80
CA ALA A 125 14.03 25.88 -23.35
C ALA A 125 13.82 27.10 -24.26
N THR A 126 13.54 28.26 -23.64
CA THR A 126 13.73 29.53 -24.32
C THR A 126 15.24 29.78 -24.29
N GLY A 127 15.96 29.09 -25.16
CA GLY A 127 17.36 29.39 -25.44
C GLY A 127 17.39 30.67 -26.25
N SER A 128 17.51 31.81 -25.56
CA SER A 128 18.09 33.01 -26.15
C SER A 128 19.55 32.72 -26.45
N ILE A 129 19.91 32.67 -27.72
CA ILE A 129 21.27 32.97 -28.18
C ILE A 129 21.11 33.94 -29.36
N LYS A 130 21.74 35.10 -29.21
CA LYS A 130 21.88 36.16 -30.21
C LYS A 130 22.54 35.66 -31.49
#